data_AF-A0A1C0A8P6-F1
#
_entry.id   AF-A0A1C0A8P6-F1
#
_cell.length_a   1.000
_cell.length_b   1.000
_cell.length_c   1.000
_cell.angle_alpha   90.00
_cell.angle_beta   90.00
_cell.angle_gamma   90.00
#
_symmetry.space_group_name_H-M   'P 1'
#
loop_
_entity.id
_entity.type
_entity.pdbx_description
1 polymer ?
#
loop_
_entity_poly.entity_id
_entity_poly.type
_entity_poly.pdbx_seq_one_letter_code
_entity_poly.pdbx_strand_id
1 'polypeptide(L)'
;MDDIGYIEGEDRNQIILMPDCIVDGLNMNKLEFKKAKPASTGRPAYNPRDLLKLYIYGYMNRIRSSRRLEAETHKNLEVMWLIKKLQSDFRKDNKKAIKQVFKEFVLLCENWDLFGKELIAVDGSKFKAWNGKKQNFNQRKLNRKIKEIEEKIEKYIEKLDKSDKIESSDRKVSADEIEEK
;
A
#
# COMPACT_ATOMS: atom_id res chain seq x y z
N MET A 1 -9.20 15.41 -21.10
CA MET A 1 -10.30 14.83 -20.30
C MET A 1 -10.40 13.46 -20.88
N ASP A 2 -9.51 12.60 -20.41
CA ASP A 2 -9.09 11.43 -21.16
C ASP A 2 -9.83 10.26 -20.54
N ASP A 3 -10.57 9.55 -21.41
CA ASP A 3 -11.41 8.41 -21.09
C ASP A 3 -10.66 7.41 -20.22
N ILE A 4 -11.08 7.30 -18.95
CA ILE A 4 -10.73 6.18 -18.09
C ILE A 4 -11.53 5.00 -18.64
N GLY A 5 -10.95 4.31 -19.63
CA GLY A 5 -11.52 3.12 -20.24
C GLY A 5 -11.68 2.03 -19.19
N TYR A 6 -12.89 1.89 -18.64
CA TYR A 6 -13.28 0.69 -17.92
C TYR A 6 -13.45 -0.43 -18.95
N ILE A 7 -12.48 -1.34 -19.03
CA ILE A 7 -12.58 -2.52 -19.88
C ILE A 7 -13.44 -3.53 -19.12
N GLU A 8 -14.66 -3.77 -19.62
CA GLU A 8 -15.49 -4.90 -19.22
C GLU A 8 -14.82 -6.20 -19.66
N GLY A 9 -14.37 -6.99 -18.68
CA GLY A 9 -13.81 -8.31 -18.91
C GLY A 9 -13.72 -9.10 -17.61
N GLU A 10 -14.43 -10.22 -17.53
CA GLU A 10 -14.49 -11.14 -16.37
C GLU A 10 -13.17 -11.88 -16.08
N ASP A 11 -12.09 -11.64 -16.84
CA ASP A 11 -10.88 -12.46 -16.79
C ASP A 11 -9.71 -11.79 -16.06
N ARG A 12 -9.50 -12.25 -14.81
CA ARG A 12 -8.21 -12.53 -14.13
C ARG A 12 -7.10 -11.46 -14.02
N ASN A 13 -7.25 -10.23 -14.53
CA ASN A 13 -6.19 -9.21 -14.43
C ASN A 13 -6.40 -8.13 -13.34
N GLN A 14 -7.42 -8.25 -12.49
CA GLN A 14 -7.67 -7.29 -11.39
C GLN A 14 -6.46 -7.15 -10.45
N ILE A 15 -5.67 -8.20 -10.27
CA ILE A 15 -4.49 -8.22 -9.38
C ILE A 15 -3.39 -7.26 -9.88
N ILE A 16 -3.32 -7.01 -11.19
CA ILE A 16 -2.30 -6.16 -11.83
C ILE A 16 -2.87 -4.77 -12.13
N LEU A 17 -4.10 -4.74 -12.67
CA LEU A 17 -4.80 -3.50 -13.04
C LEU A 17 -5.13 -2.64 -11.82
N MET A 18 -5.53 -3.25 -10.69
CA MET A 18 -5.88 -2.48 -9.50
C MET A 18 -4.68 -1.70 -8.93
N PRO A 19 -3.49 -2.30 -8.71
CA PRO A 19 -2.30 -1.53 -8.36
C PRO A 19 -1.98 -0.41 -9.35
N ASP A 20 -2.11 -0.68 -10.65
CA ASP A 20 -1.80 0.29 -11.70
C ASP A 20 -2.73 1.51 -11.64
N CYS A 21 -4.04 1.29 -11.66
CA CYS A 21 -5.07 2.33 -11.61
C CYS A 21 -5.02 3.14 -10.31
N ILE A 22 -4.84 2.49 -9.15
CA ILE A 22 -4.74 3.19 -7.86
C ILE A 22 -3.55 4.13 -7.86
N VAL A 23 -2.39 3.62 -8.29
CA VAL A 23 -1.15 4.39 -8.23
C VAL A 23 -1.19 5.56 -9.21
N ASP A 24 -1.78 5.38 -10.39
CA ASP A 24 -1.88 6.44 -11.39
C ASP A 24 -2.78 7.60 -10.93
N GLY A 25 -3.83 7.31 -10.15
CA GLY A 25 -4.67 8.32 -9.50
C GLY A 25 -3.98 9.11 -8.36
N LEU A 26 -2.82 8.67 -7.87
CA LEU A 26 -2.12 9.32 -6.75
C LEU A 26 -1.12 10.39 -7.19
N ASN A 27 -1.02 11.48 -6.41
CA ASN A 27 -0.02 12.53 -6.58
C ASN A 27 1.23 12.27 -5.72
N MET A 28 2.28 11.73 -6.35
CA MET A 28 3.51 11.31 -5.66
C MET A 28 4.28 12.45 -4.98
N ASN A 29 4.14 13.69 -5.46
CA ASN A 29 4.81 14.85 -4.85
C ASN A 29 4.16 15.24 -3.52
N LYS A 30 2.83 15.10 -3.41
CA LYS A 30 2.09 15.35 -2.16
C LYS A 30 2.30 14.26 -1.12
N LEU A 31 2.64 13.05 -1.57
CA LEU A 31 2.84 11.86 -0.73
C LEU A 31 4.23 11.78 -0.08
N GLU A 32 5.06 12.83 -0.20
CA GLU A 32 6.40 12.94 0.41
C GLU A 32 7.36 11.79 0.04
N PHE A 33 7.22 11.20 -1.14
CA PHE A 33 8.19 10.22 -1.63
C PHE A 33 9.55 10.90 -1.85
N LYS A 34 10.56 10.48 -1.07
CA LYS A 34 11.91 11.07 -1.08
C LYS A 34 12.57 11.12 -2.47
N LYS A 35 12.24 10.15 -3.33
CA LYS A 35 12.82 9.95 -4.67
C LYS A 35 11.84 10.33 -5.80
N ALA A 36 10.76 11.05 -5.50
CA ALA A 36 9.77 11.46 -6.52
C ALA A 36 10.33 12.49 -7.51
N LYS A 37 11.29 13.32 -7.09
CA LYS A 37 12.05 14.19 -7.97
C LYS A 37 13.42 13.57 -8.22
N PRO A 38 13.79 13.26 -9.48
CA PRO A 38 15.12 12.77 -9.77
C PRO A 38 16.16 13.84 -9.43
N ALA A 39 17.32 13.42 -8.94
CA ALA A 39 18.46 14.32 -8.74
C ALA A 39 18.94 14.86 -10.09
N SER A 40 19.49 16.08 -10.10
CA SER A 40 20.03 16.72 -11.32
C SER A 40 21.26 16.01 -11.87
N THR A 41 21.94 15.19 -11.06
CA THR A 41 23.15 14.44 -11.42
C THR A 41 23.10 13.01 -10.89
N GLY A 42 23.75 12.10 -11.62
CA GLY A 42 23.83 10.67 -11.30
C GLY A 42 22.72 9.82 -11.94
N ARG A 43 22.74 8.51 -11.65
CA ARG A 43 21.69 7.58 -12.11
C ARG A 43 20.39 7.93 -11.38
N PRO A 44 19.28 8.20 -12.11
CA PRO A 44 18.02 8.53 -11.47
C PRO A 44 17.57 7.38 -10.57
N ALA A 45 17.05 7.74 -9.41
CA ALA A 45 16.42 6.77 -8.52
C ALA A 45 15.21 6.12 -9.21
N TYR A 46 14.89 4.91 -8.77
CA TYR A 46 13.67 4.21 -9.17
C TYR A 46 12.42 5.06 -8.97
N ASN A 47 11.50 5.02 -9.95
CA ASN A 47 10.26 5.77 -9.89
C ASN A 47 9.41 5.26 -8.72
N PRO A 48 8.99 6.14 -7.78
CA PRO A 48 8.19 5.71 -6.63
C PRO A 48 6.83 5.12 -7.03
N ARG A 49 6.30 5.44 -8.23
CA ARG A 49 5.07 4.82 -8.74
C ARG A 49 5.25 3.32 -8.94
N ASP A 50 6.29 2.91 -9.65
CA ASP A 50 6.55 1.50 -9.97
C ASP A 50 6.80 0.69 -8.70
N LEU A 51 7.51 1.28 -7.75
CA LEU A 51 7.76 0.64 -6.46
C LEU A 51 6.49 0.55 -5.58
N LEU A 52 5.59 1.53 -5.67
CA LEU A 52 4.31 1.48 -4.97
C LEU A 52 3.37 0.43 -5.58
N LYS A 53 3.36 0.30 -6.91
CA LYS A 53 2.63 -0.77 -7.62
C LYS A 53 3.08 -2.15 -7.12
N LEU A 54 4.40 -2.37 -7.02
CA LEU A 54 4.97 -3.60 -6.45
C LEU A 54 4.52 -3.85 -5.01
N TYR A 55 4.48 -2.80 -4.19
CA TYR A 55 4.07 -2.94 -2.79
C TYR A 55 2.59 -3.30 -2.64
N ILE A 56 1.72 -2.70 -3.44
CA ILE A 56 0.28 -3.01 -3.46
C ILE A 56 0.07 -4.45 -3.96
N TYR A 57 0.79 -4.86 -5.02
CA TYR A 57 0.78 -6.24 -5.51
C TYR A 57 1.12 -7.24 -4.40
N GLY A 58 2.23 -7.00 -3.68
CA GLY A 58 2.63 -7.85 -2.56
C GLY A 58 1.57 -7.91 -1.46
N TYR A 59 0.93 -6.77 -1.15
CA TYR A 59 -0.14 -6.72 -0.17
C TYR A 59 -1.36 -7.56 -0.58
N MET A 60 -1.83 -7.41 -1.83
CA MET A 60 -2.98 -8.14 -2.38
C MET A 60 -2.72 -9.65 -2.42
N ASN A 61 -1.51 -10.07 -2.80
CA ASN A 61 -1.10 -11.46 -2.88
C ASN A 61 -0.60 -12.05 -1.55
N ARG A 62 -0.79 -11.32 -0.44
CA ARG A 62 -0.36 -11.73 0.93
C ARG A 62 1.15 -12.00 1.05
N ILE A 63 1.96 -11.43 0.16
CA ILE A 63 3.42 -11.49 0.18
C ILE A 63 3.93 -10.35 1.06
N ARG A 64 4.15 -10.67 2.34
CA ARG A 64 4.53 -9.69 3.37
C ARG A 64 6.04 -9.58 3.60
N SER A 65 6.82 -10.44 2.97
CA SER A 65 8.29 -10.45 3.05
C SER A 65 8.88 -9.67 1.89
N SER A 66 9.91 -8.86 2.17
CA SER A 66 10.58 -8.05 1.14
C SER A 66 11.37 -8.96 0.21
N ARG A 67 11.98 -10.01 0.76
CA ARG A 67 12.74 -11.01 0.01
C ARG A 67 11.84 -11.86 -0.88
N ARG A 68 10.68 -12.28 -0.37
CA ARG A 68 9.71 -13.01 -1.20
C ARG A 68 9.15 -12.10 -2.30
N LEU A 69 8.88 -10.85 -1.98
CA LEU A 69 8.41 -9.87 -2.98
C LEU A 69 9.49 -9.60 -4.04
N GLU A 70 10.76 -9.51 -3.65
CA GLU A 70 11.90 -9.43 -4.55
C GLU A 70 11.98 -10.69 -5.43
N ALA A 71 11.86 -11.89 -4.87
CA ALA A 71 11.88 -13.13 -5.64
C ALA A 71 10.77 -13.19 -6.72
N GLU A 72 9.58 -12.65 -6.43
CA GLU A 72 8.50 -12.53 -7.42
C GLU A 72 8.91 -11.65 -8.61
N THR A 73 9.70 -10.60 -8.40
CA THR A 73 10.19 -9.74 -9.50
C THR A 73 11.04 -10.51 -10.53
N HIS A 74 11.60 -11.66 -10.15
CA HIS A 74 12.41 -12.51 -11.01
C HIS A 74 11.66 -13.67 -11.65
N LYS A 75 10.54 -14.09 -11.07
CA LYS A 75 9.85 -15.34 -11.45
C LYS A 75 8.47 -15.09 -12.06
N ASN A 76 7.81 -14.01 -11.66
CA ASN A 76 6.42 -13.75 -11.98
C ASN A 76 6.30 -12.74 -13.12
N LEU A 77 5.72 -13.19 -14.23
CA LEU A 77 5.50 -12.40 -15.44
C LEU A 77 4.64 -11.15 -15.18
N GLU A 78 3.65 -11.26 -14.30
CA GLU A 78 2.76 -10.16 -13.91
C GLU A 78 3.55 -9.03 -13.25
N VAL A 79 4.42 -9.40 -12.32
CA VAL A 79 5.25 -8.46 -11.58
C VAL A 79 6.29 -7.82 -12.49
N MET A 80 6.93 -8.62 -13.35
CA MET A 80 7.88 -8.12 -14.35
C MET A 80 7.26 -7.07 -15.27
N TRP A 81 6.02 -7.31 -15.70
CA TRP A 81 5.25 -6.38 -16.51
C TRP A 81 4.93 -5.10 -15.73
N LEU A 82 4.43 -5.24 -14.50
CA LEU A 82 4.01 -4.14 -13.64
C LEU A 82 5.14 -3.15 -13.29
N ILE A 83 6.37 -3.66 -13.10
CA ILE A 83 7.50 -2.84 -12.63
C ILE A 83 8.57 -2.59 -13.70
N LYS A 84 8.35 -3.04 -14.95
CA LYS A 84 9.30 -2.89 -16.06
C LYS A 84 10.73 -3.38 -15.71
N LYS A 85 10.83 -4.51 -14.99
CA LYS A 85 12.09 -5.15 -14.51
C LYS A 85 12.91 -4.35 -13.48
N LEU A 86 12.31 -3.42 -12.72
CA LEU A 86 12.98 -2.77 -11.58
C LEU A 86 13.19 -3.71 -10.38
N GLN A 87 14.31 -3.56 -9.67
CA GLN A 87 14.63 -4.32 -8.46
C GLN A 87 15.09 -3.40 -7.33
N SER A 88 14.29 -3.29 -6.25
CA SER A 88 14.76 -2.69 -4.99
C SER A 88 13.85 -2.99 -3.79
N ASP A 89 14.43 -2.95 -2.60
CA ASP A 89 13.72 -3.03 -1.32
C ASP A 89 13.02 -1.69 -0.99
N PHE A 90 11.84 -1.47 -1.58
CA PHE A 90 11.09 -0.20 -1.50
C PHE A 90 10.68 0.21 -0.08
N ARG A 91 10.37 -0.76 0.79
CA ARG A 91 9.74 -0.51 2.08
C ARG A 91 10.66 0.21 3.06
N LYS A 92 11.94 -0.12 3.07
CA LYS A 92 12.91 0.41 4.03
C LYS A 92 13.04 1.93 3.93
N ASP A 93 13.01 2.46 2.71
CA ASP A 93 13.24 3.88 2.43
C ASP A 93 11.99 4.76 2.54
N ASN A 94 10.78 4.17 2.43
CA ASN A 94 9.53 4.90 2.16
C ASN A 94 8.40 4.73 3.21
N LYS A 95 8.70 4.29 4.43
CA LYS A 95 7.69 4.04 5.49
C LYS A 95 6.70 5.18 5.73
N LYS A 96 7.19 6.42 5.77
CA LYS A 96 6.34 7.61 5.96
C LYS A 96 5.40 7.82 4.77
N ALA A 97 5.93 7.72 3.55
CA ALA A 97 5.17 7.85 2.31
C ALA A 97 4.10 6.76 2.20
N ILE A 98 4.40 5.51 2.59
CA ILE A 98 3.44 4.41 2.60
C ILE A 98 2.25 4.72 3.53
N LYS A 99 2.47 5.28 4.72
CA LYS A 99 1.37 5.70 5.60
C LYS A 99 0.51 6.77 4.94
N GLN A 100 1.13 7.74 4.27
CA GLN A 100 0.41 8.80 3.58
C GLN A 100 -0.39 8.27 2.39
N VAL A 101 0.16 7.32 1.64
CA VAL A 101 -0.55 6.62 0.56
C VAL A 101 -1.81 5.97 1.09
N PHE A 102 -1.76 5.26 2.22
CA PHE A 102 -2.97 4.65 2.78
C PHE A 102 -4.03 5.69 3.18
N LYS A 103 -3.61 6.85 3.70
CA LYS A 103 -4.54 7.95 4.01
C LYS A 103 -5.20 8.49 2.73
N GLU A 104 -4.41 8.81 1.71
CA GLU A 104 -4.92 9.30 0.43
C GLU A 104 -5.78 8.25 -0.28
N PHE A 105 -5.44 6.96 -0.17
CA PHE A 105 -6.23 5.88 -0.75
C PHE A 105 -7.61 5.79 -0.10
N VAL A 106 -7.70 5.92 1.23
CA VAL A 106 -8.99 5.97 1.92
C VAL A 106 -9.79 7.19 1.47
N LEU A 107 -9.16 8.37 1.35
CA LEU A 107 -9.84 9.56 0.83
C LEU A 107 -10.29 9.38 -0.63
N LEU A 108 -9.50 8.70 -1.45
CA LEU A 108 -9.86 8.39 -2.84
C LEU A 108 -11.08 7.46 -2.91
N CYS A 109 -11.09 6.40 -2.11
CA CYS A 109 -12.26 5.51 -2.00
C CYS A 109 -13.50 6.25 -1.50
N GLU A 110 -13.34 7.23 -0.61
CA GLU A 110 -14.44 8.08 -0.16
C GLU A 110 -14.96 9.00 -1.27
N ASN A 111 -14.07 9.60 -2.06
CA ASN A 111 -14.42 10.48 -3.17
C ASN A 111 -15.09 9.73 -4.32
N TRP A 112 -14.74 8.46 -4.52
CA TRP A 112 -15.35 7.58 -5.52
C TRP A 112 -16.61 6.88 -5.02
N ASP A 113 -17.09 7.22 -3.81
CA ASP A 113 -18.26 6.62 -3.18
C ASP A 113 -18.20 5.08 -3.10
N LEU A 114 -16.98 4.53 -3.03
CA LEU A 114 -16.72 3.09 -2.91
C LEU A 114 -16.99 2.57 -1.50
N PHE A 115 -16.96 3.45 -0.51
CA PHE A 115 -17.57 3.14 0.78
C PHE A 115 -19.06 3.33 0.62
N GLY A 116 -19.84 2.26 0.87
CA GLY A 116 -21.30 2.35 0.92
C GLY A 116 -21.73 3.37 1.97
N LYS A 117 -21.82 4.64 1.57
CA LYS A 117 -22.50 5.69 2.30
C LYS A 117 -23.95 5.48 1.97
N GLU A 118 -24.62 4.65 2.76
CA GLU A 118 -26.07 4.50 2.66
C GLU A 118 -26.65 5.90 2.89
N LEU A 119 -27.08 6.57 1.81
CA LEU A 119 -27.75 7.86 1.90
C LEU A 119 -29.13 7.57 2.50
N ILE A 120 -29.22 7.63 3.82
CA ILE A 120 -30.49 7.45 4.51
C ILE A 120 -31.27 8.77 4.40
N ALA A 121 -32.07 8.91 3.36
CA ALA A 121 -33.09 9.94 3.28
C ALA A 121 -34.25 9.55 4.20
N VAL A 122 -34.44 10.31 5.28
CA VAL A 122 -35.48 10.04 6.27
C VAL A 122 -36.46 11.20 6.26
N ASP A 123 -37.60 11.00 5.62
CA ASP A 123 -38.77 11.84 5.85
C ASP A 123 -39.60 11.26 7.01
N GLY A 124 -39.85 12.06 8.04
CA GLY A 124 -40.77 11.73 9.14
C GLY A 124 -40.35 10.73 10.23
N SER A 125 -39.15 10.12 10.24
CA SER A 125 -38.80 9.14 11.29
C SER A 125 -38.16 9.77 12.54
N LYS A 126 -38.77 9.52 13.71
CA LYS A 126 -38.21 9.88 15.02
C LYS A 126 -37.20 8.82 15.48
N PHE A 127 -35.92 9.02 15.19
CA PHE A 127 -34.87 8.18 15.76
C PHE A 127 -34.60 8.55 17.22
N LYS A 128 -34.54 7.55 18.10
CA LYS A 128 -33.90 7.74 19.40
C LYS A 128 -32.41 7.91 19.13
N ALA A 129 -31.86 9.08 19.44
CA ALA A 129 -30.43 9.31 19.34
C ALA A 129 -29.70 8.27 20.22
N TRP A 130 -28.93 7.38 19.60
CA TRP A 130 -28.09 6.44 20.33
C TRP A 130 -26.89 7.20 20.90
N ASN A 131 -27.08 7.82 22.06
CA ASN A 131 -26.05 8.57 22.77
C ASN A 131 -25.42 7.74 23.92
N GLY A 132 -25.17 6.46 23.68
CA GLY A 132 -24.48 5.60 24.64
C GLY A 132 -23.07 6.13 24.93
N LYS A 133 -22.53 5.90 26.14
CA LYS A 133 -21.18 6.39 26.55
C LYS A 133 -20.06 6.12 25.54
N LYS A 134 -20.15 5.03 24.77
CA LYS A 134 -19.19 4.62 23.72
C LYS A 134 -19.49 5.18 22.33
N GLN A 135 -20.73 5.60 22.07
CA GLN A 135 -21.19 6.09 20.77
C GLN A 135 -21.30 7.62 20.72
N ASN A 136 -20.93 8.30 21.82
CA ASN A 136 -20.79 9.75 21.83
C ASN A 136 -19.35 10.17 21.51
N PHE A 137 -19.22 11.07 20.55
CA PHE A 137 -17.96 11.60 20.07
C PHE A 137 -17.84 13.07 20.44
N ASN A 138 -16.75 13.42 21.11
CA ASN A 138 -16.32 14.79 21.31
C ASN A 138 -14.89 14.93 20.77
N GLN A 139 -14.40 16.16 20.64
CA GLN A 139 -13.07 16.41 20.07
C GLN A 139 -11.98 15.61 20.79
N ARG A 140 -12.06 15.52 22.13
CA ARG A 140 -11.09 14.77 22.95
C ARG A 140 -11.09 13.27 22.62
N LYS A 141 -12.27 12.65 22.43
CA LYS A 141 -12.42 11.25 22.07
C LYS A 141 -11.96 10.96 20.65
N LEU A 142 -12.23 11.86 19.70
CA LEU A 142 -11.74 11.74 18.33
C LEU A 142 -10.22 11.80 18.30
N ASN A 143 -9.61 12.79 18.97
CA ASN A 143 -8.16 12.91 19.06
C ASN A 143 -7.53 11.66 19.69
N ARG A 144 -8.15 11.11 20.74
CA ARG A 144 -7.69 9.86 21.36
C ARG A 144 -7.78 8.67 20.39
N LYS A 145 -8.88 8.53 19.66
CA LYS A 145 -9.04 7.48 18.65
C LYS A 145 -8.00 7.58 17.54
N ILE A 146 -7.75 8.78 17.02
CA ILE A 146 -6.72 9.03 16.01
C ILE A 146 -5.36 8.54 16.52
N LYS A 147 -4.98 8.93 17.75
CA LYS A 147 -3.74 8.50 18.38
C LYS A 147 -3.66 6.97 18.53
N GLU A 148 -4.72 6.33 19.01
CA GLU A 148 -4.79 4.87 19.15
C GLU A 148 -4.62 4.14 17.80
N ILE A 149 -5.18 4.70 16.72
CA ILE A 149 -5.01 4.18 15.35
C ILE A 149 -3.56 4.34 14.89
N GLU A 150 -2.96 5.52 15.09
CA GLU A 150 -1.58 5.79 14.73
C GLU A 150 -0.59 4.85 15.44
N GLU A 151 -0.80 4.59 16.74
CA GLU A 151 0.00 3.62 17.51
C GLU A 151 -0.13 2.20 16.96
N LYS A 152 -1.33 1.78 16.54
CA LYS A 152 -1.54 0.46 15.92
C LYS A 152 -0.83 0.35 14.57
N ILE A 153 -0.86 1.41 13.77
CA ILE A 153 -0.15 1.47 12.47
C ILE A 153 1.37 1.34 12.72
N GLU A 154 1.92 2.05 13.70
CA GLU A 154 3.36 1.96 14.03
C GLU A 154 3.74 0.53 14.43
N LYS A 155 3.00 -0.07 15.38
CA LYS A 155 3.23 -1.45 15.83
C LYS A 155 3.17 -2.46 14.68
N TYR A 156 2.27 -2.25 13.72
CA TYR A 156 2.17 -3.11 12.54
C TYR A 156 3.41 -3.01 11.65
N ILE A 157 3.91 -1.79 11.39
CA ILE A 157 5.12 -1.58 10.59
C ILE A 157 6.34 -2.18 11.29
N GLU A 158 6.49 -1.99 12.60
CA GLU A 158 7.57 -2.61 13.38
C GLU A 158 7.54 -4.15 13.30
N LYS A 159 6.34 -4.74 13.30
CA LYS A 159 6.19 -6.19 13.14
C LYS A 159 6.67 -6.66 11.77
N LEU A 160 6.38 -5.91 10.71
CA LEU A 160 6.89 -6.21 9.36
C LEU A 160 8.42 -6.13 9.33
N ASP A 161 9.02 -5.09 9.90
CA ASP A 161 10.47 -4.94 9.96
C ASP A 161 11.16 -6.09 10.72
N LYS A 162 10.56 -6.53 11.83
CA LYS A 162 11.07 -7.68 12.60
C LYS A 162 11.01 -8.96 11.77
N SER A 163 9.92 -9.18 11.04
CA SER A 163 9.77 -10.33 10.15
C SER A 163 10.86 -10.34 9.07
N ASP A 164 11.08 -9.19 8.42
CA ASP A 164 12.12 -9.06 7.39
C ASP A 164 13.53 -9.32 7.97
N LYS A 165 13.81 -8.90 9.21
CA LYS A 165 15.09 -9.20 9.90
C LYS A 165 15.28 -10.67 10.22
N ILE A 166 14.23 -11.38 10.66
CA ILE A 166 14.29 -12.81 10.97
C ILE A 166 14.55 -13.62 9.71
N GLU A 167 13.81 -13.33 8.64
CA GLU A 167 14.08 -13.94 7.33
C GLU A 167 15.46 -13.55 6.83
N SER A 168 16.00 -12.40 7.27
CA SER A 168 17.34 -11.96 6.88
C SER A 168 18.47 -12.85 7.37
N SER A 169 18.28 -13.40 8.57
CA SER A 169 19.22 -14.28 9.26
C SER A 169 19.19 -15.73 8.80
N ASP A 170 18.27 -16.11 7.90
CA ASP A 170 18.31 -17.43 7.26
C ASP A 170 19.60 -17.53 6.43
N ARG A 171 20.46 -18.45 6.87
CA ARG A 171 21.80 -18.70 6.34
C ARG A 171 21.70 -19.07 4.86
N LYS A 172 22.35 -18.31 3.98
CA LYS A 172 22.62 -18.78 2.62
C LYS A 172 23.68 -19.87 2.74
N VAL A 173 23.37 -21.08 2.28
CA VAL A 173 24.33 -22.17 2.11
C VAL A 173 25.46 -21.65 1.21
N SER A 174 26.71 -21.80 1.64
CA SER A 174 27.87 -21.35 0.84
C SER A 174 27.93 -22.14 -0.47
N ALA A 175 28.48 -21.54 -1.53
CA ALA A 175 28.75 -22.29 -2.77
C ALA A 175 29.60 -23.54 -2.49
N ASP A 176 30.52 -23.46 -1.52
CA ASP A 176 31.38 -24.56 -1.09
C ASP A 176 30.59 -25.73 -0.45
N GLU A 177 29.44 -25.46 0.17
CA GLU A 177 28.58 -26.48 0.81
C GLU A 177 27.65 -27.17 -0.20
N ILE A 178 27.55 -26.66 -1.44
CA ILE A 178 26.76 -27.26 -2.53
C ILE A 178 27.60 -28.27 -3.33
N GLU A 179 28.92 -28.08 -3.41
CA GLU A 179 29.82 -28.99 -4.12
C GLU A 179 30.17 -30.27 -3.34
N GLU A 180 29.93 -30.31 -2.02
CA GLU A 180 30.15 -31.49 -1.17
C GLU A 180 28.96 -32.47 -1.07
N LYS A 181 27.93 -32.33 -1.91
CA LYS A 181 26.76 -33.23 -1.95
C LYS A 181 26.53 -33.84 -3.32
#